data_AF-A0A7V7VCL9-F1
#
_entry.id   AF-A0A7V7VCL9-F1
#
_cell.length_a   1.000
_cell.length_b   1.000
_cell.length_c   1.000
_cell.angle_alpha   90.00
_cell.angle_beta   90.00
_cell.angle_gamma   90.00
#
_symmetry.space_group_name_H-M   'P 1'
#
loop_
_entity.id
_entity.type
_entity.pdbx_description
1 polymer ?
#
loop_
_entity_poly.entity_id
_entity_poly.type
_entity_poly.pdbx_seq_one_letter_code
_entity_poly.pdbx_strand_id
1 'polypeptide(L)'
;MAKYYGYCYDKDGKFTEMIPIDEKPIYEKQTFYREEQKEIVTEEKLCELHQSIEDGTYEPPLPKPGEEPESLDEATYSEPISKEECPDCVMFNVEYETVKVPYEEDVIIGYEPDIPENCTLEVCPWLGYEPIFKDGKWVKTVEPEPVDPQPEEPSELEKLKKQMELMQKAMDEMIIAGIQ
;
A
#
# COMPACT_ATOMS: atom_id res chain seq x y z
N MET A 1 3.10 -15.02 -3.76
CA MET A 1 4.36 -14.25 -3.68
C MET A 1 5.50 -15.23 -3.62
N ALA A 2 6.52 -15.06 -4.45
CA ALA A 2 7.72 -15.89 -4.37
C ALA A 2 8.43 -15.56 -3.05
N LYS A 3 8.81 -16.57 -2.26
CA LYS A 3 9.61 -16.32 -1.05
C LYS A 3 11.04 -16.07 -1.49
N TYR A 4 11.54 -14.86 -1.25
CA TYR A 4 12.96 -14.56 -1.40
C TYR A 4 13.72 -15.17 -0.21
N TYR A 5 14.91 -15.68 -0.48
CA TYR A 5 15.83 -16.14 0.54
C TYR A 5 17.12 -15.35 0.43
N GLY A 6 17.54 -14.77 1.55
CA GLY A 6 18.79 -14.06 1.70
C GLY A 6 19.87 -15.00 2.21
N TYR A 7 21.02 -14.97 1.56
CA TYR A 7 22.23 -15.69 1.97
C TYR A 7 23.09 -14.70 2.75
N CYS A 8 23.15 -14.89 4.06
CA CYS A 8 23.84 -13.98 4.96
C CYS A 8 25.29 -14.39 5.15
N TYR A 9 26.12 -13.41 5.44
CA TYR A 9 27.54 -13.58 5.67
C TYR A 9 28.00 -12.81 6.91
N ASP A 10 29.10 -13.27 7.50
CA ASP A 10 29.75 -12.60 8.63
C ASP A 10 30.64 -11.44 8.16
N LYS A 11 31.27 -10.75 9.11
CA LYS A 11 32.23 -9.66 8.86
C LYS A 11 33.44 -10.06 8.01
N ASP A 12 33.77 -11.34 7.96
CA ASP A 12 34.88 -11.90 7.18
C ASP A 12 34.40 -12.36 5.78
N GLY A 13 33.11 -12.19 5.47
CA GLY A 13 32.45 -12.56 4.23
C GLY A 13 32.07 -14.04 4.15
N LYS A 14 32.19 -14.81 5.23
CA LYS A 14 31.84 -16.24 5.22
C LYS A 14 30.34 -16.41 5.35
N PHE A 15 29.79 -17.35 4.58
CA PHE A 15 28.39 -17.73 4.69
C PHE A 15 28.03 -18.17 6.11
N THR A 16 26.94 -17.63 6.64
CA THR A 16 26.42 -17.96 7.97
C THR A 16 25.15 -18.77 7.87
N GLU A 17 24.11 -18.20 7.27
CA GLU A 17 22.79 -18.79 7.23
C GLU A 17 21.95 -18.27 6.05
N MET A 18 20.86 -18.99 5.78
CA MET A 18 19.85 -18.59 4.81
C MET A 18 18.58 -18.20 5.56
N ILE A 19 18.12 -16.97 5.38
CA ILE A 19 16.92 -16.42 6.02
C ILE A 19 15.85 -16.10 4.98
N PRO A 20 14.54 -16.24 5.29
CA PRO A 20 13.50 -15.68 4.45
C PRO A 20 13.58 -14.15 4.46
N ILE A 21 13.41 -13.53 3.29
CA ILE A 21 13.39 -12.06 3.14
C ILE A 21 11.96 -11.61 2.90
N ASP A 22 11.49 -10.72 3.76
CA ASP A 22 10.19 -10.07 3.62
C ASP A 22 10.26 -8.96 2.57
N GLU A 23 9.11 -8.63 1.99
CA GLU A 23 8.99 -7.50 1.08
C GLU A 23 8.53 -6.26 1.86
N LYS A 24 9.12 -5.11 1.58
CA LYS A 24 8.66 -3.80 2.06
C LYS A 24 7.94 -3.04 0.95
N PRO A 25 6.88 -2.29 1.28
CA PRO A 25 6.17 -1.45 0.32
C PRO A 25 7.04 -0.25 -0.10
N ILE A 26 6.96 0.10 -1.38
CA ILE A 26 7.50 1.32 -1.96
C ILE A 26 6.36 2.34 -2.02
N TYR A 27 6.55 3.50 -1.40
CA TYR A 27 5.56 4.57 -1.35
C TYR A 27 5.88 5.68 -2.37
N GLU A 28 4.84 6.20 -3.01
CA GLU A 28 4.90 7.39 -3.85
C GLU A 28 3.79 8.36 -3.46
N LYS A 29 4.11 9.64 -3.34
CA LYS A 29 3.13 10.69 -3.07
C LYS A 29 2.29 10.96 -4.32
N GLN A 30 0.99 10.74 -4.20
CA GLN A 30 0.04 11.07 -5.26
C GLN A 30 -0.97 12.10 -4.79
N THR A 31 -1.37 12.99 -5.70
CA THR A 31 -2.40 14.00 -5.44
C THR A 31 -3.77 13.44 -5.79
N PHE A 32 -4.64 13.43 -4.80
CA PHE A 32 -6.05 13.07 -4.92
C PHE A 32 -6.93 14.31 -4.73
N TYR A 33 -8.21 14.20 -5.09
CA TYR A 33 -9.18 15.26 -4.93
C TYR A 33 -10.33 14.75 -4.09
N ARG A 34 -10.66 15.46 -3.00
CA ARG A 34 -11.89 15.23 -2.26
C ARG A 34 -12.89 16.35 -2.51
N GLU A 35 -14.16 16.01 -2.46
CA GLU A 35 -15.25 16.95 -2.59
C GLU A 35 -15.60 17.50 -1.21
N GLU A 36 -15.58 18.83 -1.08
CA GLU A 36 -16.01 19.55 0.11
C GLU A 36 -17.13 20.51 -0.26
N GLN A 37 -18.08 20.70 0.66
CA GLN A 37 -19.11 21.74 0.54
C GLN A 37 -18.55 23.06 1.03
N LYS A 38 -18.50 24.05 0.17
CA LYS A 38 -18.11 25.41 0.52
C LYS A 38 -19.35 26.28 0.61
N GLU A 39 -19.52 26.92 1.77
CA GLU A 39 -20.58 27.89 2.00
C GLU A 39 -20.24 29.22 1.32
N ILE A 40 -21.17 29.72 0.50
CA ILE A 40 -21.12 31.02 -0.16
C ILE A 40 -22.25 31.85 0.44
N VAL A 41 -21.86 32.81 1.28
CA VAL A 41 -22.80 33.71 1.94
C VAL A 41 -22.92 34.99 1.13
N THR A 42 -24.13 35.29 0.68
CA THR A 42 -24.51 36.58 0.12
C THR A 42 -25.14 37.41 1.23
N GLU A 43 -24.50 38.51 1.61
CA GLU A 43 -25.04 39.44 2.61
C GLU A 43 -26.24 40.23 2.06
N GLU A 44 -27.24 40.47 2.91
CA GLU A 44 -28.40 41.29 2.54
C GLU A 44 -27.95 42.75 2.31
N LYS A 45 -28.38 43.32 1.18
CA LYS A 45 -28.19 44.74 0.86
C LYS A 45 -29.51 45.28 0.32
N LEU A 46 -30.19 46.08 1.14
CA LEU A 46 -31.43 46.75 0.74
C LEU A 46 -31.14 48.00 -0.07
N CYS A 47 -32.02 48.31 -1.02
CA CYS A 47 -32.01 49.60 -1.70
C CYS A 47 -32.48 50.71 -0.74
N GLU A 48 -32.28 51.98 -1.11
CA GLU A 48 -32.62 53.14 -0.26
C GLU A 48 -34.08 53.13 0.22
N LEU A 49 -35.00 52.68 -0.64
CA LEU A 49 -36.43 52.56 -0.31
C LEU A 49 -36.64 51.54 0.81
N HIS A 50 -36.19 50.30 0.64
CA HIS A 50 -36.39 49.24 1.62
C HIS A 50 -35.60 49.46 2.90
N GLN A 51 -34.43 50.08 2.81
CA GLN A 51 -33.70 50.56 3.97
C GLN A 51 -34.52 51.60 4.75
N SER A 52 -35.15 52.57 4.08
CA SER A 52 -36.02 53.56 4.75
C SER A 52 -37.29 52.95 5.38
N ILE A 53 -37.79 51.84 4.83
CA ILE A 53 -38.91 51.10 5.40
C ILE A 53 -38.47 50.37 6.66
N GLU A 54 -37.30 49.72 6.64
CA GLU A 54 -36.73 49.03 7.81
C GLU A 54 -36.35 50.00 8.92
N ASP A 55 -35.78 51.16 8.57
CA ASP A 55 -35.42 52.23 9.49
C ASP A 55 -36.65 53.01 10.01
N GLY A 56 -37.85 52.75 9.47
CA GLY A 56 -39.11 53.39 9.86
C GLY A 56 -39.24 54.85 9.42
N THR A 57 -38.43 55.29 8.45
CA THR A 57 -38.39 56.66 7.93
C THR A 57 -39.11 56.82 6.59
N TYR A 58 -39.74 55.75 6.09
CA TYR A 58 -40.46 55.77 4.82
C TYR A 58 -41.72 56.65 4.89
N GLU A 59 -41.79 57.66 4.04
CA GLU A 59 -42.99 58.49 3.85
C GLU A 59 -43.62 58.16 2.49
N PRO A 60 -44.86 57.63 2.45
CA PRO A 60 -45.51 57.31 1.19
C PRO A 60 -45.83 58.58 0.41
N PRO A 61 -45.76 58.54 -0.94
CA PRO A 61 -46.05 59.69 -1.77
C PRO A 61 -47.50 60.16 -1.54
N LEU A 62 -47.67 61.45 -1.24
CA LEU A 62 -48.99 62.06 -1.09
C LEU A 62 -49.68 62.19 -2.47
N PRO A 63 -51.01 62.03 -2.53
CA PRO A 63 -51.76 62.27 -3.76
C PRO A 63 -51.55 63.71 -4.24
N LYS A 64 -51.46 63.89 -5.57
CA LYS A 64 -51.27 65.23 -6.16
C LYS A 64 -52.49 66.12 -5.86
N PRO A 65 -52.30 67.41 -5.54
CA PRO A 65 -53.41 68.30 -5.25
C PRO A 65 -54.27 68.51 -6.51
N GLY A 66 -55.49 67.94 -6.51
CA GLY A 66 -56.50 68.11 -7.57
C GLY A 66 -56.97 66.82 -8.25
N GLU A 67 -56.39 65.65 -7.96
CA GLU A 67 -56.92 64.34 -8.38
C GLU A 67 -57.80 63.78 -7.25
N GLU A 68 -59.12 63.73 -7.47
CA GLU A 68 -60.00 62.96 -6.59
C GLU A 68 -59.84 61.47 -6.95
N PRO A 69 -59.56 60.59 -5.97
CA PRO A 69 -59.41 59.16 -6.25
C PRO A 69 -60.75 58.59 -6.72
N GLU A 70 -60.77 57.90 -7.86
CA GLU A 70 -62.00 57.37 -8.48
C GLU A 70 -62.63 56.21 -7.70
N SER A 71 -61.91 55.63 -6.74
CA SER A 71 -62.43 54.62 -5.83
C SER A 71 -61.73 54.67 -4.46
N LEU A 72 -62.38 54.14 -3.42
CA LEU A 72 -61.81 54.02 -2.08
C LEU A 72 -60.52 53.16 -2.08
N ASP A 73 -60.44 52.22 -3.02
CA ASP A 73 -59.28 51.35 -3.24
C ASP A 73 -58.18 52.05 -4.05
N GLU A 74 -58.51 53.05 -4.88
CA GLU A 74 -57.53 53.86 -5.63
C GLU A 74 -57.03 55.07 -4.83
N ALA A 75 -57.72 55.38 -3.71
CA ALA A 75 -57.20 56.20 -2.62
C ALA A 75 -56.20 55.44 -1.74
N THR A 76 -56.05 54.12 -1.93
CA THR A 76 -55.04 53.34 -1.21
C THR A 76 -53.68 53.52 -1.87
N TYR A 77 -52.79 54.15 -1.11
CA TYR A 77 -51.35 54.13 -1.31
C TYR A 77 -50.91 52.80 -1.92
N SER A 78 -50.30 52.84 -3.11
CA SER A 78 -49.65 51.65 -3.65
C SER A 78 -48.63 51.20 -2.61
N GLU A 79 -48.87 50.05 -1.98
CA GLU A 79 -47.91 49.47 -1.04
C GLU A 79 -46.56 49.36 -1.75
N PRO A 80 -45.45 49.75 -1.09
CA PRO A 80 -44.13 49.61 -1.70
C PRO A 80 -43.93 48.14 -2.07
N ILE A 81 -43.28 47.91 -3.22
CA ILE A 81 -42.90 46.55 -3.66
C ILE A 81 -42.22 45.81 -2.49
N SER A 82 -42.45 44.50 -2.35
CA SER A 82 -41.77 43.71 -1.33
C SER A 82 -40.24 43.74 -1.54
N LYS A 83 -39.45 43.60 -0.47
CA LYS A 83 -37.97 43.60 -0.61
C LYS A 83 -37.48 42.38 -1.39
N GLU A 84 -38.25 41.29 -1.35
CA GLU A 84 -38.00 40.02 -2.02
C GLU A 84 -38.25 40.09 -3.54
N GLU A 85 -39.15 40.96 -3.98
CA GLU A 85 -39.48 41.17 -5.40
C GLU A 85 -38.79 42.42 -5.97
N CYS A 86 -38.00 43.13 -5.15
CA CYS A 86 -37.28 44.32 -5.57
C CYS A 86 -35.99 43.93 -6.30
N PRO A 87 -35.81 44.33 -7.58
CA PRO A 87 -34.60 44.01 -8.34
C PRO A 87 -33.34 44.72 -7.83
N ASP A 88 -33.51 45.80 -7.06
CA ASP A 88 -32.41 46.58 -6.47
C ASP A 88 -31.99 46.07 -5.08
N CYS A 89 -32.75 45.15 -4.49
CA CYS A 89 -32.42 44.52 -3.22
C CYS A 89 -31.69 43.20 -3.45
N VAL A 90 -30.59 43.00 -2.71
CA VAL A 90 -29.90 41.71 -2.61
C VAL A 90 -30.36 41.06 -1.33
N MET A 91 -31.08 39.97 -1.43
CA MET A 91 -31.52 39.21 -0.25
C MET A 91 -30.39 38.36 0.29
N PHE A 92 -30.39 38.15 1.61
CA PHE A 92 -29.49 37.18 2.23
C PHE A 92 -29.72 35.79 1.63
N ASN A 93 -28.63 35.16 1.19
CA ASN A 93 -28.69 33.82 0.61
C ASN A 93 -27.45 33.02 1.02
N VAL A 94 -27.65 31.74 1.30
CA VAL A 94 -26.57 30.80 1.62
C VAL A 94 -26.62 29.69 0.60
N GLU A 95 -25.61 29.65 -0.25
CA GLU A 95 -25.45 28.62 -1.26
C GLU A 95 -24.30 27.69 -0.89
N TYR A 96 -24.43 26.42 -1.27
CA TYR A 96 -23.39 25.42 -1.07
C TYR A 96 -22.88 24.98 -2.42
N GLU A 97 -21.58 25.20 -2.66
CA GLU A 97 -20.92 24.72 -3.86
C GLU A 97 -19.97 23.56 -3.51
N THR A 98 -20.06 22.49 -4.30
CA THR A 98 -19.11 21.38 -4.23
C THR A 98 -17.79 21.79 -4.87
N VAL A 99 -16.75 21.93 -4.06
CA VAL A 99 -15.38 22.23 -4.54
C VAL A 99 -14.50 21.00 -4.43
N LYS A 100 -13.59 20.82 -5.41
CA LYS A 100 -12.59 19.75 -5.39
C LYS A 100 -11.30 20.26 -4.76
N VAL A 101 -11.00 19.75 -3.57
CA VAL A 101 -9.81 20.13 -2.80
C VAL A 101 -8.73 19.07 -2.99
N PRO A 102 -7.52 19.43 -3.48
CA PRO A 102 -6.43 18.50 -3.63
C PRO A 102 -5.83 18.12 -2.26
N TYR A 103 -5.44 16.86 -2.09
CA TYR A 103 -4.66 16.40 -0.94
C TYR A 103 -3.64 15.35 -1.39
N GLU A 104 -2.56 15.21 -0.63
CA GLU A 104 -1.51 14.23 -0.91
C GLU A 104 -1.67 12.99 -0.02
N GLU A 105 -1.49 11.82 -0.60
CA GLU A 105 -1.47 10.55 0.12
C GLU A 105 -0.32 9.68 -0.39
N ASP A 106 0.35 8.96 0.53
CA ASP A 106 1.40 8.01 0.20
C ASP A 106 0.77 6.70 -0.27
N VAL A 107 0.90 6.41 -1.56
CA VAL A 107 0.33 5.23 -2.21
C VAL A 107 1.41 4.18 -2.42
N ILE A 108 1.08 2.92 -2.12
CA ILE A 108 1.97 1.79 -2.37
C ILE A 108 2.00 1.52 -3.89
N ILE A 109 3.13 1.82 -4.53
CA ILE A 109 3.33 1.61 -5.98
C ILE A 109 3.95 0.24 -6.30
N GLY A 110 4.55 -0.41 -5.30
CA GLY A 110 5.23 -1.68 -5.49
C GLY A 110 5.78 -2.23 -4.20
N TYR A 111 6.49 -3.35 -4.32
CA TYR A 111 7.13 -4.04 -3.21
C TYR A 111 8.57 -4.38 -3.61
N GLU A 112 9.51 -4.22 -2.69
CA GLU A 112 10.91 -4.62 -2.86
C GLU A 112 11.36 -5.50 -1.70
N PRO A 113 12.30 -6.44 -1.91
CA PRO A 113 12.82 -7.27 -0.83
C PRO A 113 13.59 -6.40 0.18
N ASP A 114 13.27 -6.53 1.47
CA ASP A 114 13.94 -5.83 2.56
C ASP A 114 15.17 -6.62 3.02
N ILE A 115 16.25 -6.51 2.24
CA ILE A 115 17.48 -7.29 2.42
C ILE A 115 18.32 -6.64 3.54
N PRO A 116 18.65 -7.36 4.62
CA PRO A 116 19.61 -6.87 5.63
C PRO A 116 20.98 -6.60 5.01
N GLU A 117 21.72 -5.65 5.59
CA GLU A 117 23.04 -5.23 5.06
C GLU A 117 24.04 -6.37 4.91
N ASN A 118 23.98 -7.37 5.79
CA ASN A 118 24.88 -8.53 5.79
C ASN A 118 24.35 -9.73 4.98
N CYS A 119 23.35 -9.52 4.12
CA CYS A 119 22.74 -10.57 3.32
C CYS A 119 22.67 -10.19 1.84
N THR A 120 22.60 -11.21 0.98
CA THR A 120 22.44 -11.05 -0.47
C THR A 120 21.37 -11.99 -1.01
N LEU A 121 20.71 -11.63 -2.11
CA LEU A 121 19.83 -12.55 -2.85
C LEU A 121 20.62 -13.49 -3.77
N GLU A 122 21.93 -13.28 -3.92
CA GLU A 122 22.80 -14.17 -4.68
C GLU A 122 23.01 -15.49 -3.91
N VAL A 123 22.68 -16.60 -4.57
CA VAL A 123 22.81 -17.94 -4.00
C VAL A 123 24.26 -18.24 -3.64
N CYS A 124 24.50 -18.58 -2.38
CA CYS A 124 25.83 -19.01 -1.94
C CYS A 124 26.26 -20.28 -2.70
N PRO A 125 27.47 -20.31 -3.29
CA PRO A 125 28.04 -21.52 -3.84
C PRO A 125 28.16 -22.63 -2.79
N TRP A 126 28.41 -23.85 -3.25
CA TRP A 126 28.65 -24.97 -2.34
C TRP A 126 29.77 -24.65 -1.35
N LEU A 127 29.52 -24.92 -0.06
CA LEU A 127 30.43 -24.56 1.03
C LEU A 127 31.80 -25.25 0.95
N GLY A 128 31.92 -26.36 0.20
CA GLY A 128 33.20 -27.02 -0.06
C GLY A 128 34.19 -26.19 -0.90
N TYR A 129 33.73 -25.15 -1.61
CA TYR A 129 34.60 -24.18 -2.26
C TYR A 129 35.10 -23.08 -1.31
N GLU A 130 34.70 -23.14 -0.03
CA GLU A 130 34.89 -22.10 0.99
C GLU A 130 34.55 -20.69 0.47
N PRO A 131 33.33 -20.48 -0.09
CA PRO A 131 33.01 -19.23 -0.74
C PRO A 131 33.04 -18.05 0.25
N ILE A 132 33.66 -16.95 -0.17
CA ILE A 132 33.73 -15.69 0.59
C ILE A 132 33.04 -14.60 -0.21
N PHE A 133 32.10 -13.90 0.41
CA PHE A 133 31.41 -12.76 -0.16
C PHE A 133 32.30 -11.52 -0.12
N LYS A 134 32.70 -11.03 -1.30
CA LYS A 134 33.51 -9.82 -1.46
C LYS A 134 33.03 -9.04 -2.68
N ASP A 135 33.04 -7.71 -2.58
CA ASP A 135 32.66 -6.80 -3.67
C ASP A 135 31.26 -7.08 -4.26
N GLY A 136 30.33 -7.50 -3.39
CA GLY A 136 28.94 -7.79 -3.76
C GLY A 136 28.72 -9.13 -4.47
N LYS A 137 29.70 -10.05 -4.47
CA LYS A 137 29.58 -11.39 -5.09
C LYS A 137 30.25 -12.49 -4.28
N TRP A 138 29.83 -13.73 -4.49
CA TRP A 138 30.49 -14.90 -3.90
C TRP A 138 31.74 -15.29 -4.70
N VAL A 139 32.88 -15.36 -4.03
CA VAL A 139 34.16 -15.80 -4.60
C VAL A 139 34.52 -17.17 -4.03
N LYS A 140 34.67 -18.17 -4.91
CA LYS A 140 35.18 -19.49 -4.55
C LYS A 140 36.68 -19.40 -4.29
N THR A 141 37.15 -19.81 -3.10
CA THR A 141 38.56 -19.67 -2.73
C THR A 141 39.34 -20.98 -2.76
N VAL A 142 38.64 -22.11 -2.67
CA VAL A 142 39.24 -23.44 -2.71
C VAL A 142 38.59 -24.24 -3.82
N GLU A 143 39.38 -24.97 -4.60
CA GLU A 143 38.85 -26.00 -5.50
C GLU A 143 38.85 -27.34 -4.74
N PRO A 144 37.67 -27.93 -4.47
CA PRO A 144 37.56 -29.15 -3.70
C PRO A 144 38.17 -30.30 -4.50
N GLU A 145 39.08 -31.04 -3.88
CA GLU A 145 39.64 -32.25 -4.49
C GLU A 145 38.52 -33.28 -4.70
N PRO A 146 38.44 -33.94 -5.87
CA PRO A 146 37.47 -35.00 -6.09
C PRO A 146 37.77 -36.14 -5.11
N VAL A 147 36.86 -36.38 -4.17
CA VAL A 147 36.93 -37.56 -3.32
C VAL A 147 36.51 -38.74 -4.18
N ASP A 148 37.47 -39.58 -4.58
CA ASP A 148 37.16 -40.86 -5.21
C ASP A 148 36.20 -41.62 -4.29
N PRO A 149 35.08 -42.17 -4.82
CA PRO A 149 34.18 -42.97 -4.02
C PRO A 149 35.00 -44.11 -3.41
N GLN A 150 35.17 -44.10 -2.09
CA GLN A 150 35.78 -45.22 -1.41
C GLN A 150 34.97 -46.47 -1.77
N PRO A 151 35.61 -47.59 -2.13
CA PRO A 151 34.87 -48.83 -2.37
C PRO A 151 33.97 -49.08 -1.18
N GLU A 152 32.66 -49.24 -1.41
CA GLU A 152 31.72 -49.56 -0.35
C GLU A 152 32.25 -50.79 0.38
N GLU A 153 32.65 -50.65 1.64
CA GLU A 153 32.95 -51.82 2.47
C GLU A 153 31.69 -52.69 2.47
N PRO A 154 31.81 -54.00 2.20
CA PRO A 154 30.64 -54.86 2.10
C PRO A 154 29.83 -54.71 3.39
N SER A 155 28.54 -54.46 3.23
CA SER A 155 27.67 -54.24 4.39
C SER A 155 27.79 -55.40 5.37
N GLU A 156 27.58 -55.16 6.66
CA GLU A 156 27.61 -56.23 7.68
C GLU A 156 26.68 -57.40 7.31
N LEU A 157 25.60 -57.11 6.56
CA LEU A 157 24.67 -58.11 6.04
C LEU A 157 25.28 -58.95 4.91
N GLU A 158 26.07 -58.36 4.01
CA GLU A 158 26.81 -59.09 2.98
C GLU A 158 27.94 -59.94 3.58
N LYS A 159 28.66 -59.41 4.58
CA LYS A 159 29.64 -60.18 5.35
C LYS A 159 28.98 -61.37 6.04
N LEU A 160 27.81 -61.17 6.65
CA LEU A 160 27.04 -62.24 7.32
C LEU A 160 26.52 -63.28 6.31
N LYS A 161 25.98 -62.85 5.17
CA LYS A 161 25.54 -63.76 4.09
C LYS A 161 26.69 -64.63 3.60
N LYS A 162 27.86 -64.04 3.37
CA LYS A 162 29.07 -64.76 2.94
C LYS A 162 29.53 -65.77 3.99
N GLN A 163 29.47 -65.41 5.28
CA GLN A 163 29.75 -66.37 6.36
C GLN A 163 28.76 -67.53 6.39
N MET A 164 27.47 -67.26 6.20
CA MET A 164 26.43 -68.29 6.18
C MET A 164 26.59 -69.24 4.98
N GLU A 165 26.92 -68.70 3.81
CA GLU A 165 27.21 -69.48 2.60
C GLU A 165 28.44 -70.37 2.78
N LEU A 166 29.53 -69.85 3.37
CA LEU A 166 30.71 -70.63 3.69
C LEU A 166 30.41 -71.76 4.71
N MET A 167 29.56 -71.48 5.69
CA MET A 167 29.13 -72.49 6.67
C MET A 167 28.26 -73.58 6.04
N GLN A 168 27.32 -73.20 5.15
CA GLN A 168 26.51 -74.15 4.40
C GLN A 168 27.36 -75.05 3.52
N LYS A 169 28.32 -74.47 2.78
CA LYS A 169 29.23 -75.25 1.93
C LYS A 169 30.07 -76.24 2.74
N ALA A 170 30.57 -75.84 3.90
CA ALA A 170 31.31 -76.73 4.78
C ALA A 170 30.45 -77.88 5.33
N MET A 171 29.17 -77.62 5.64
CA MET A 171 28.23 -78.67 6.04
C MET A 171 27.93 -79.64 4.90
N ASP A 172 27.71 -79.14 3.68
CA ASP A 172 27.48 -79.97 2.50
C ASP A 172 28.68 -80.86 2.20
N GLU A 173 29.92 -80.34 2.28
CA GLU A 173 31.14 -81.13 2.10
C GLU A 173 31.27 -82.24 3.15
N MET A 174 30.92 -81.97 4.42
CA MET A 174 30.92 -83.00 5.47
C MET A 174 29.85 -84.08 5.25
N ILE A 175 28.66 -83.69 4.79
CA ILE A 175 27.58 -84.65 4.49
C ILE A 175 27.98 -85.53 3.31
N ILE A 176 28.56 -84.95 2.26
CA ILE A 176 29.03 -85.70 1.08
C ILE A 176 30.18 -86.65 1.48
N ALA A 177 31.12 -86.19 2.32
CA ALA A 177 32.22 -87.03 2.81
C ALA A 177 31.78 -88.13 3.79
N GLY A 178 30.67 -87.95 4.52
CA GLY A 178 30.14 -88.94 5.47
C GLY A 178 29.19 -89.99 4.87
N ILE A 179 28.83 -89.86 3.59
CA ILE A 179 27.97 -90.81 2.86
C ILE A 179 28.81 -91.81 2.01
N GLN A 180 30.13 -91.65 1.96
CA GLN A 180 31.09 -92.66 1.46
C GLN A 180 31.51 -93.63 2.55
#